data_AF-A0A183BKY1-F1
#
_entry.id   AF-A0A183BKY1-F1
#
_cell.length_a   1.000
_cell.length_b   1.000
_cell.length_c   1.000
_cell.angle_alpha   90.00
_cell.angle_beta   90.00
_cell.angle_gamma   90.00
#
_symmetry.space_group_name_H-M   'P 1'
#
loop_
_entity.id
_entity.type
_entity.pdbx_description
1 polymer ?
#
loop_
_entity_poly.entity_id
_entity_poly.type
_entity_poly.pdbx_seq_one_letter_code
_entity_poly.pdbx_strand_id
1 'polypeptide(L)'
;MVGVIFGSVLFGFLSDSYGRRKIMLIALILCILSMVATSFTNDLLSFTIVRFFVNFFNAGTIVILVVFTSEHYPKKHRFCLTNVINWSHNYVIFAIMAWAAGDWRTLQRVSAAFAIPCILILAFLSESPRFLVQCRRMADAKAAILRMHRIDGE
;
A
#
# COMPACT_ATOMS: atom_id res chain seq x y z
N MET A 1 5.15 16.33 6.29
CA MET A 1 4.67 15.59 7.49
C MET A 1 3.19 15.78 7.75
N VAL A 2 2.61 16.97 7.56
CA VAL A 2 1.16 17.21 7.75
C VAL A 2 0.30 16.21 6.95
N GLY A 3 0.60 15.99 5.67
CA GLY A 3 -0.16 15.03 4.84
C GLY A 3 -0.12 13.60 5.36
N VAL A 4 1.00 13.18 5.97
CA VAL A 4 1.14 11.83 6.53
C VAL A 4 0.19 11.62 7.71
N ILE A 5 0.08 12.62 8.59
CA ILE A 5 -0.77 12.55 9.80
C ILE A 5 -2.24 12.46 9.41
N PHE A 6 -2.70 13.33 8.51
CA PHE A 6 -4.09 13.28 8.06
C PHE A 6 -4.39 12.03 7.24
N GLY A 7 -3.43 11.59 6.41
CA GLY A 7 -3.57 10.40 5.59
C GLY A 7 -3.68 9.12 6.43
N SER A 8 -2.82 8.96 7.44
CA SER A 8 -2.83 7.78 8.30
C SER A 8 -4.13 7.64 9.09
N VAL A 9 -4.65 8.73 9.65
CA VAL A 9 -5.89 8.73 10.43
C VAL A 9 -7.10 8.46 9.54
N LEU A 10 -7.24 9.17 8.42
CA LEU A 10 -8.40 9.06 7.56
C LEU A 10 -8.48 7.69 6.89
N PHE A 11 -7.38 7.24 6.27
CA PHE A 11 -7.35 5.94 5.60
C PHE A 11 -7.39 4.77 6.59
N GLY A 12 -6.86 4.94 7.80
CA GLY A 12 -7.04 3.96 8.88
C GLY A 12 -8.53 3.72 9.16
N PHE A 13 -9.27 4.78 9.47
CA PHE A 13 -10.71 4.69 9.76
C PHE A 13 -11.53 4.17 8.58
N LEU A 14 -11.25 4.68 7.37
CA LEU A 14 -11.93 4.20 6.17
C LEU A 14 -11.71 2.70 5.99
N SER A 15 -10.47 2.23 6.14
CA SER A 15 -10.08 0.84 5.84
C SER A 15 -10.79 -0.18 6.71
N ASP A 16 -11.07 0.19 7.96
CA ASP A 16 -11.82 -0.65 8.89
C ASP A 16 -13.32 -0.66 8.58
N SER A 17 -13.85 0.36 7.89
CA SER A 17 -15.28 0.49 7.58
C SER A 17 -15.68 -0.12 6.23
N TYR A 18 -14.94 0.17 5.15
CA TYR A 18 -15.32 -0.24 3.79
C TYR A 18 -14.51 -1.42 3.23
N GLY A 19 -13.49 -1.88 3.96
CA GLY A 19 -12.63 -2.99 3.57
C GLY A 19 -11.22 -2.52 3.21
N ARG A 20 -10.25 -3.28 3.73
CA ARG A 20 -8.83 -2.91 3.69
C ARG A 20 -8.27 -2.99 2.29
N ARG A 21 -8.59 -4.04 1.55
CA ARG A 21 -8.10 -4.23 0.17
C ARG A 21 -8.62 -3.14 -0.76
N LYS A 22 -9.92 -2.85 -0.74
CA LYS A 22 -10.54 -1.84 -1.63
C LYS A 22 -9.94 -0.46 -1.42
N ILE A 23 -9.82 -0.05 -0.16
CA ILE A 23 -9.31 1.29 0.16
C ILE A 23 -7.81 1.38 -0.10
N MET A 24 -7.05 0.32 0.18
CA MET A 24 -5.64 0.26 -0.19
C MET A 24 -5.44 0.38 -1.70
N LEU A 25 -6.27 -0.28 -2.52
CA LEU A 25 -6.24 -0.16 -3.99
C LEU A 25 -6.52 1.28 -4.43
N ILE A 26 -7.55 1.92 -3.88
CA ILE A 26 -7.88 3.32 -4.20
C ILE A 26 -6.74 4.26 -3.79
N ALA A 27 -6.22 4.11 -2.57
CA ALA A 27 -5.10 4.91 -2.08
C ALA A 27 -3.85 4.75 -2.95
N LEU A 28 -3.54 3.52 -3.38
CA LEU A 28 -2.40 3.22 -4.23
C LEU A 28 -2.55 3.87 -5.62
N ILE A 29 -3.73 3.77 -6.24
CA ILE A 29 -4.02 4.42 -7.53
C ILE A 29 -3.87 5.94 -7.43
N LEU A 30 -4.46 6.55 -6.39
CA LEU A 30 -4.35 8.00 -6.17
C LEU A 30 -2.92 8.44 -5.87
N CYS A 31 -2.14 7.60 -5.18
CA CYS A 31 -0.71 7.83 -4.95
C CYS A 31 0.06 7.84 -6.27
N ILE A 32 -0.15 6.86 -7.15
CA ILE A 32 0.51 6.77 -8.46
C ILE A 32 0.16 7.97 -9.34
N LEU A 33 -1.12 8.34 -9.41
CA LEU A 33 -1.57 9.53 -10.15
C LEU A 33 -0.90 10.80 -9.63
N SER A 34 -0.81 10.95 -8.30
CA SER A 34 -0.16 12.10 -7.67
C SER A 34 1.36 12.11 -7.92
N MET A 35 2.00 10.94 -7.97
CA MET A 35 3.42 10.82 -8.29
C MET A 35 3.70 11.24 -9.74
N VAL A 36 2.89 10.77 -10.69
CA VAL A 36 3.00 11.18 -12.09
C VAL A 36 2.75 12.68 -12.23
N ALA A 37 1.73 13.22 -11.56
CA ALA A 37 1.45 14.66 -11.55
C ALA A 37 2.64 15.48 -11.02
N THR A 38 3.35 14.98 -10.00
CA THR A 38 4.56 15.62 -9.46
C THR A 38 5.67 15.75 -10.51
N SER A 39 5.76 14.81 -11.46
CA SER A 39 6.77 14.89 -12.54
C SER A 39 6.55 16.06 -13.51
N PHE A 40 5.32 16.57 -13.60
CA PHE A 40 4.94 17.64 -14.54
C PHE A 40 4.93 19.03 -13.90
N THR A 41 5.07 19.13 -12.58
CA THR A 41 5.08 20.44 -11.90
C THR A 41 6.35 21.22 -12.21
N ASN A 42 6.21 22.50 -12.54
CA ASN A 42 7.32 23.43 -12.77
C ASN A 42 7.41 24.52 -11.70
N ASP A 43 6.31 24.82 -11.01
CA ASP A 43 6.24 25.79 -9.91
C ASP A 43 6.41 25.15 -8.53
N LEU A 44 7.04 25.88 -7.62
CA LEU A 44 7.29 25.45 -6.23
C LEU A 44 5.98 25.22 -5.45
N LEU A 45 4.98 26.08 -5.66
CA LEU A 45 3.67 25.96 -5.00
C LEU A 45 2.94 24.69 -5.46
N SER A 46 2.83 24.50 -6.78
CA SER A 46 2.20 23.31 -7.35
C SER A 46 2.93 22.03 -6.95
N PHE A 47 4.27 22.05 -6.94
CA PHE A 47 5.08 20.95 -6.45
C PHE A 47 4.74 20.61 -4.98
N THR A 48 4.67 21.61 -4.11
CA THR A 48 4.38 21.43 -2.68
C THR A 48 3.00 20.83 -2.44
N ILE A 49 1.98 21.32 -3.16
CA ILE A 49 0.60 20.83 -3.05
C ILE A 49 0.51 19.37 -3.52
N VAL A 50 1.05 19.04 -4.70
CA VAL A 50 1.01 17.66 -5.19
C VAL A 50 1.83 16.73 -4.28
N ARG A 51 2.97 17.20 -3.77
CA ARG A 51 3.78 16.44 -2.81
C ARG A 51 3.03 16.16 -1.52
N PHE A 52 2.20 17.09 -1.04
CA PHE A 52 1.32 16.84 0.10
C PHE A 52 0.38 15.66 -0.18
N PHE A 53 -0.28 15.63 -1.34
CA PHE A 53 -1.17 14.53 -1.72
C PHE A 53 -0.44 13.19 -1.88
N VAL A 54 0.74 13.18 -2.49
CA VAL A 54 1.58 11.96 -2.58
C VAL A 54 1.82 11.40 -1.17
N ASN A 55 2.25 12.24 -0.23
CA ASN A 55 2.51 11.80 1.15
C ASN A 55 1.23 11.37 1.89
N PHE A 56 0.10 12.02 1.60
CA PHE A 56 -1.20 11.68 2.19
C PHE A 56 -1.66 10.27 1.78
N PHE A 57 -1.64 9.97 0.48
CA PHE A 57 -2.02 8.64 -0.02
C PHE A 57 -1.00 7.55 0.34
N ASN A 58 0.29 7.90 0.33
CA ASN A 58 1.35 6.97 0.70
C ASN A 58 1.25 6.54 2.17
N ALA A 59 1.03 7.49 3.09
CA ALA A 59 0.83 7.21 4.51
C ALA A 59 -0.38 6.30 4.76
N GLY A 60 -1.51 6.58 4.10
CA GLY A 60 -2.70 5.73 4.18
C GLY A 60 -2.43 4.30 3.71
N THR A 61 -1.69 4.16 2.61
CA THR A 61 -1.30 2.84 2.06
C THR A 61 -0.43 2.05 3.04
N ILE A 62 0.57 2.69 3.66
CA ILE A 62 1.47 2.05 4.63
C ILE A 62 0.69 1.53 5.85
N VAL A 63 -0.21 2.34 6.42
CA VAL A 63 -1.02 1.94 7.57
C VAL A 63 -1.86 0.70 7.24
N ILE A 64 -2.55 0.73 6.10
CA ILE A 64 -3.40 -0.40 5.70
C ILE A 64 -2.55 -1.64 5.39
N LEU A 65 -1.40 -1.49 4.74
CA LEU A 65 -0.50 -2.58 4.39
C LEU A 65 0.02 -3.31 5.62
N VAL A 66 0.47 -2.57 6.64
CA VAL A 66 0.97 -3.14 7.90
C VAL A 66 -0.13 -3.97 8.57
N VAL A 67 -1.35 -3.44 8.64
CA VAL A 67 -2.46 -4.18 9.24
C VAL A 67 -2.85 -5.39 8.38
N PHE A 68 -2.98 -5.21 7.08
CA PHE A 68 -3.40 -6.25 6.13
C PHE A 68 -2.43 -7.43 6.10
N THR A 69 -1.12 -7.18 6.02
CA THR A 69 -0.08 -8.22 6.08
C THR A 69 -0.12 -8.96 7.42
N SER A 70 -0.30 -8.21 8.51
CA SER A 70 -0.35 -8.78 9.86
C SER A 70 -1.52 -9.74 10.10
N GLU A 71 -2.59 -9.63 9.31
CA GLU A 71 -3.75 -10.52 9.35
C GLU A 71 -3.65 -11.75 8.46
N HIS A 72 -2.83 -11.67 7.42
CA HIS A 72 -2.58 -12.80 6.52
C HIS A 72 -1.50 -13.74 7.06
N TYR A 73 -0.59 -13.24 7.89
CA TYR A 73 0.51 -14.07 8.41
C TYR A 73 0.17 -14.84 9.70
N PRO A 74 0.67 -16.09 9.83
CA PRO A 74 0.55 -16.86 11.05
C PRO A 74 1.32 -16.21 12.20
N LYS A 75 0.79 -16.35 13.43
CA LYS A 75 1.29 -15.68 14.64
C LYS A 75 2.80 -15.87 14.89
N LYS A 76 3.37 -17.01 14.48
CA LYS A 76 4.76 -17.41 14.74
C LYS A 76 5.80 -16.57 13.98
N HIS A 77 5.47 -16.09 12.78
CA HIS A 77 6.41 -15.36 11.90
C HIS A 77 5.96 -13.95 11.53
N ARG A 78 4.81 -13.50 12.06
CA ARG A 78 4.19 -12.20 11.76
C ARG A 78 5.16 -11.02 11.90
N PHE A 79 5.95 -10.95 12.97
CA PHE A 79 6.87 -9.82 13.19
C PHE A 79 8.02 -9.80 12.18
N CYS A 80 8.64 -10.95 11.91
CA CYS A 80 9.74 -11.06 10.94
C CYS A 80 9.27 -10.71 9.53
N LEU A 81 8.17 -11.32 9.07
CA LEU A 81 7.64 -11.10 7.72
C LEU A 81 7.19 -9.65 7.50
N THR A 82 6.52 -9.05 8.49
CA THR A 82 6.07 -7.65 8.38
C THR A 82 7.26 -6.68 8.31
N ASN A 83 8.31 -6.91 9.11
CA ASN A 83 9.50 -6.04 9.08
C ASN A 83 10.32 -6.20 7.81
N VAL A 84 10.52 -7.44 7.35
CA VAL A 84 11.21 -7.72 6.09
C VAL A 84 10.52 -6.97 4.95
N ILE A 85 9.19 -7.03 4.86
CA ILE A 85 8.42 -6.39 3.78
C ILE A 85 8.47 -4.86 3.83
N ASN A 86 8.47 -4.25 5.01
CA ASN A 86 8.32 -2.79 5.11
C ASN A 86 9.64 -2.01 5.08
N TRP A 87 10.75 -2.56 5.58
CA TRP A 87 11.91 -1.74 5.93
C TRP A 87 13.08 -1.90 4.97
N SER A 88 14.04 -2.77 5.29
CA SER A 88 15.43 -2.55 4.88
C SER A 88 15.71 -2.72 3.38
N HIS A 89 15.05 -3.66 2.71
CA HIS A 89 15.34 -3.95 1.30
C HIS A 89 14.77 -2.88 0.35
N ASN A 90 13.69 -2.20 0.74
CA ASN A 90 13.05 -1.16 -0.07
C ASN A 90 13.99 0.03 -0.32
N TYR A 91 14.80 0.40 0.67
CA TYR A 91 15.77 1.51 0.53
C TYR A 91 16.88 1.20 -0.46
N VAL A 92 17.34 -0.06 -0.52
CA VAL A 92 18.38 -0.48 -1.48
C VAL A 92 17.83 -0.45 -2.90
N ILE A 93 16.63 -0.99 -3.12
CA ILE A 93 15.95 -0.96 -4.41
C ILE A 93 15.73 0.50 -4.85
N PHE A 94 15.26 1.36 -3.94
CA PHE A 94 15.06 2.77 -4.22
C PHE A 94 16.37 3.51 -4.56
N ALA A 95 17.47 3.20 -3.88
CA ALA A 95 18.78 3.78 -4.17
C ALA A 95 19.29 3.39 -5.57
N ILE A 96 19.11 2.13 -5.97
CA ILE A 96 19.46 1.66 -7.32
C ILE A 96 18.61 2.38 -8.38
N MET A 97 17.31 2.55 -8.14
CA MET A 97 16.43 3.32 -9.02
C MET A 97 16.87 4.78 -9.13
N ALA A 98 17.26 5.41 -8.02
CA ALA A 98 17.73 6.79 -7.99
C ALA A 98 19.03 6.95 -8.80
N TRP A 99 19.97 6.02 -8.64
CA TRP A 99 21.22 6.01 -9.40
C TRP A 99 20.96 5.82 -10.90
N ALA A 100 20.08 4.90 -11.29
CA ALA A 100 19.76 4.63 -12.69
C ALA A 100 18.96 5.76 -13.36
N ALA A 101 18.11 6.46 -12.61
CA ALA A 101 17.21 7.48 -13.16
C ALA A 101 17.94 8.80 -13.51
N GLY A 102 19.00 9.16 -12.78
CA GLY A 102 19.83 10.36 -13.01
C GLY A 102 19.16 11.71 -12.76
N ASP A 103 17.83 11.80 -12.90
CA ASP A 103 17.00 12.98 -12.66
C ASP A 103 15.84 12.64 -11.69
N TRP A 104 15.41 13.63 -10.91
CA TRP A 104 14.36 13.43 -9.91
C TRP A 104 12.97 13.24 -10.55
N ARG A 105 12.74 13.82 -11.75
CA ARG A 105 11.48 13.64 -12.47
C ARG A 105 11.37 12.24 -13.06
N THR A 106 12.44 11.75 -13.69
CA THR A 106 12.52 10.36 -14.14
C THR A 106 12.39 9.39 -12.97
N LEU A 107 13.05 9.66 -11.84
CA LEU A 107 12.92 8.84 -10.63
C LEU A 107 11.46 8.73 -10.15
N GLN A 108 10.73 9.84 -10.14
CA GLN A 108 9.32 9.87 -9.73
C GLN A 108 8.44 9.03 -10.67
N ARG A 109 8.68 9.08 -11.99
CA ARG A 109 7.97 8.26 -12.99
C ARG A 109 8.33 6.78 -12.88
N VAL A 110 9.60 6.44 -12.71
CA VAL A 110 10.07 5.06 -12.51
C VAL A 110 9.47 4.47 -11.24
N SER A 111 9.45 5.25 -10.15
CA SER A 111 8.84 4.83 -8.88
C SER A 111 7.32 4.61 -9.03
N ALA A 112 6.63 5.46 -9.79
CA ALA A 112 5.22 5.30 -10.09
C ALA A 112 4.96 4.03 -10.93
N ALA A 113 5.80 3.75 -11.92
CA ALA A 113 5.72 2.54 -12.73
C ALA A 113 5.96 1.26 -11.92
N PHE A 114 6.94 1.30 -10.99
CA PHE A 114 7.24 0.17 -10.10
C PHE A 114 6.07 -0.18 -9.17
N ALA A 115 5.20 0.78 -8.86
CA ALA A 115 4.02 0.55 -8.04
C ALA A 115 2.82 -0.07 -8.82
N ILE A 116 2.84 -0.10 -10.16
CA ILE A 116 1.74 -0.62 -10.98
C ILE A 116 1.52 -2.14 -10.77
N PRO A 117 2.56 -3.00 -10.79
CA PRO A 117 2.37 -4.44 -10.52
C PRO A 117 1.72 -4.73 -9.17
N CYS A 118 1.95 -3.87 -8.17
CA CYS A 118 1.32 -4.01 -6.85
C CYS A 118 -0.21 -3.90 -6.92
N ILE A 119 -0.77 -3.08 -7.84
CA ILE A 119 -2.22 -3.01 -8.04
C ILE A 119 -2.76 -4.38 -8.49
N LEU A 120 -2.07 -5.03 -9.43
CA LEU A 120 -2.49 -6.34 -9.95
C LEU A 120 -2.45 -7.39 -8.85
N ILE A 121 -1.35 -7.45 -8.08
CA ILE A 121 -1.20 -8.39 -6.97
C ILE A 121 -2.31 -8.19 -5.94
N LEU A 122 -2.59 -6.94 -5.55
CA LEU A 122 -3.67 -6.60 -4.63
C LEU A 122 -5.06 -6.88 -5.21
N ALA A 123 -5.22 -6.86 -6.53
CA ALA A 123 -6.47 -7.24 -7.19
C ALA A 123 -6.73 -8.76 -7.19
N PHE A 124 -5.68 -9.58 -7.15
CA PHE A 124 -5.82 -11.04 -7.05
C PHE A 124 -5.95 -11.54 -5.60
N LEU A 125 -5.48 -10.76 -4.62
CA LEU A 125 -5.53 -11.12 -3.21
C LEU A 125 -6.95 -11.07 -2.64
N SER A 126 -7.31 -12.04 -1.79
CA SER A 126 -8.60 -12.02 -1.09
C SER A 126 -8.65 -10.90 -0.05
N GLU A 127 -9.86 -10.43 0.26
CA GLU A 127 -10.07 -9.52 1.39
C GLU A 127 -9.64 -10.19 2.71
N SER A 128 -9.27 -9.40 3.72
CA SER A 128 -8.79 -9.98 4.97
C SER A 128 -9.90 -10.81 5.66
N PRO A 129 -9.60 -12.04 6.13
CA PRO A 129 -10.61 -12.91 6.74
C PRO A 129 -11.31 -12.27 7.95
N ARG A 130 -10.57 -11.46 8.71
CA ARG A 130 -11.10 -10.74 9.88
C ARG A 130 -12.12 -9.67 9.49
N PHE A 131 -11.86 -8.91 8.43
CA PHE A 131 -12.83 -7.95 7.90
C PHE A 131 -14.11 -8.67 7.42
N LEU A 132 -13.97 -9.82 6.74
CA LEU A 132 -15.12 -10.61 6.28
C LEU A 132 -15.96 -11.17 7.44
N VAL A 133 -15.31 -11.61 8.54
CA VAL A 133 -16.00 -12.02 9.78
C VAL A 133 -16.73 -10.85 10.42
N GLN A 134 -16.11 -9.67 10.47
CA GLN A 134 -16.71 -8.46 11.03
C GLN A 134 -17.94 -8.00 10.23
N CYS A 135 -17.91 -8.12 8.90
CA CYS A 135 -19.06 -7.86 8.03
C CYS A 135 -20.14 -8.96 8.04
N ARG A 136 -20.05 -9.96 8.94
CA ARG A 136 -20.93 -11.15 8.99
C ARG A 136 -20.99 -11.97 7.69
N ARG A 137 -20.01 -11.82 6.80
CA ARG A 137 -19.89 -12.57 5.53
C ARG A 137 -19.11 -13.86 5.76
N MET A 138 -19.69 -14.76 6.55
CA MET A 138 -19.02 -16.01 7.00
C MET A 138 -18.65 -16.95 5.84
N ALA A 139 -19.44 -16.98 4.77
CA ALA A 139 -19.16 -17.80 3.58
C ALA A 139 -17.87 -17.37 2.87
N ASP A 140 -17.69 -16.06 2.67
CA ASP A 140 -16.49 -15.49 2.04
C ASP A 140 -15.27 -15.60 2.96
N ALA A 141 -15.46 -15.44 4.26
CA ALA A 141 -14.39 -15.63 5.25
C ALA A 141 -13.88 -17.08 5.22
N LYS A 142 -14.79 -18.06 5.18
CA LYS A 142 -14.43 -19.48 5.09
C LYS A 142 -13.72 -19.80 3.77
N ALA A 143 -14.17 -19.23 2.64
CA ALA A 143 -13.52 -19.38 1.35
C ALA A 143 -12.11 -18.77 1.33
N ALA A 144 -11.91 -17.60 1.94
CA ALA A 144 -10.60 -16.97 2.07
C ALA A 144 -9.64 -17.82 2.92
N ILE A 145 -10.11 -18.34 4.06
CA ILE A 145 -9.32 -19.20 4.95
C ILE A 145 -8.96 -20.52 4.26
N LEU A 146 -9.91 -21.17 3.58
CA LEU A 146 -9.64 -22.39 2.81
C LEU A 146 -8.60 -22.17 1.70
N ARG A 147 -8.61 -20.99 1.07
CA ARG A 147 -7.63 -20.62 0.05
C ARG A 147 -6.24 -20.38 0.66
N MET A 148 -6.16 -19.84 1.87
CA MET A 148 -4.91 -19.70 2.63
C MET A 148 -4.36 -21.08 3.04
N HIS A 149 -5.20 -21.96 3.60
CA HIS A 149 -4.82 -23.32 3.99
C HIS A 149 -4.29 -24.15 2.83
N ARG A 150 -4.91 -24.03 1.64
CA ARG A 150 -4.44 -24.72 0.43
C ARG A 150 -3.04 -24.28 -0.02
N ILE A 151 -2.62 -23.07 0.33
CA ILE A 151 -1.29 -22.53 0.02
C ILE A 151 -0.29 -22.94 1.12
N ASP A 152 -0.73 -23.03 2.38
CA ASP A 152 0.08 -23.46 3.52
C ASP A 152 0.36 -24.99 3.51
N GLY A 153 -0.43 -25.78 2.77
CA GLY A 153 -0.11 -27.19 2.51
C GLY A 153 -0.34 -28.15 3.69
N GLU A 154 -1.17 -27.76 4.65
CA GLU A 154 -1.71 -28.66 5.70
C GLU A 154 -3.19 -28.99 5.47
#